data_AF-A0A5C3KLS6-F1
#
_entry.id   AF-A0A5C3KLS6-F1
#
_cell.length_a   1.000
_cell.length_b   1.000
_cell.length_c   1.000
_cell.angle_alpha   90.00
_cell.angle_beta   90.00
_cell.angle_gamma   90.00
#
_symmetry.space_group_name_H-M   'P 1'
#
loop_
_entity.id
_entity.type
_entity.pdbx_description
1 polymer ?
#
loop_
_entity_poly.entity_id
_entity_poly.type
_entity_poly.pdbx_seq_one_letter_code
_entity_poly.pdbx_strand_id
1 'polypeptide(L)'
;MVADLPTELIRETLKYIRGPSWDIPSHHKKHLKITSLVSSTFRKISQEFLFEKLELGLMPRCLQHPGHDIYQGAKLLSVFTTSPKLATHVKYIDLNDFYFNATAKWWLSADQDIAQALRYIPLHRIIAFRFRSFKRRWDSLAGETQDVILSICSSPCLKSLEVDGTFLKVLDACSPSLNDLKVYEPDHEPQILSLVVPEERQQGANKLRLERLEINSLSPVRGAIHTVLDPSNRIETSRLKLLTISAGVHHYDSEAIGQLLESCTSSLESFIYRKFYHRPDYLNFNDPHPFELSRLSALKRFGCIYLNQGDTTSIPATSLSALLPLFHSLPSLSPLEVFHLRPCYDQRASLSQTANLAGLWDQFDALFADRQRFPSLRCVRITISYVSRDGASEEDNARYLKDIPQKIKSHLKRLTRAGILAVDVSLDYSEFHFGWPSASGIEDD
;
A
#
# COMPACT_ATOMS: atom_id res chain seq x y z
N MET A 1 9.98 35.56 29.94
CA MET A 1 8.72 35.64 29.15
C MET A 1 9.08 35.32 27.71
N VAL A 2 8.65 34.16 27.19
CA VAL A 2 8.77 33.90 25.74
C VAL A 2 7.74 34.80 25.08
N ALA A 3 8.15 35.62 24.11
CA ALA A 3 7.21 36.42 23.33
C ALA A 3 6.10 35.51 22.77
N ASP A 4 4.84 35.96 22.82
CA ASP A 4 3.73 35.20 22.28
C ASP A 4 3.93 35.01 20.77
N LEU A 5 4.39 33.81 20.39
CA LEU A 5 4.53 33.44 18.99
C LEU A 5 3.13 33.43 18.34
N PRO A 6 2.97 33.93 17.11
CA PRO A 6 1.72 33.81 16.37
C PRO A 6 1.23 32.36 16.31
N THR A 7 -0.08 32.18 16.44
CA THR A 7 -0.71 30.84 16.48
C THR A 7 -0.41 30.05 15.19
N GLU A 8 -0.34 30.75 14.07
CA GLU A 8 -0.04 30.24 12.73
C GLU A 8 1.39 29.71 12.65
N LEU A 9 2.35 30.44 13.23
CA LEU A 9 3.76 30.02 13.27
C LEU A 9 3.94 28.78 14.15
N ILE A 10 3.24 28.73 15.29
CA ILE A 10 3.22 27.53 16.14
C ILE A 10 2.63 26.34 15.37
N ARG A 11 1.53 26.55 14.63
CA ARG A 11 0.88 25.51 13.84
C ARG A 11 1.79 24.96 12.74
N GLU A 12 2.47 25.81 11.98
CA GLU A 12 3.40 25.35 10.94
C GLU A 12 4.63 24.64 11.54
N THR A 13 5.17 25.12 12.66
CA THR A 13 6.27 24.45 13.37
C THR A 13 5.86 23.04 13.82
N LEU A 14 4.69 22.92 14.45
CA LEU A 14 4.18 21.64 14.92
C LEU A 14 3.77 20.71 13.78
N LYS A 15 3.34 21.23 12.63
CA LYS A 15 3.06 20.46 11.41
C LYS A 15 4.34 19.82 10.86
N TYR A 16 5.47 20.52 10.90
CA TYR A 16 6.77 19.94 10.55
C TYR A 16 7.15 18.80 11.50
N ILE A 17 6.96 19.00 12.82
CA ILE A 17 7.19 17.95 13.83
C ILE A 17 6.24 16.75 13.63
N ARG A 18 4.98 17.00 13.27
CA ARG A 18 3.98 15.95 13.00
C ARG A 18 4.39 15.12 11.79
N GLY A 19 4.91 15.76 10.75
CA GLY A 19 5.29 15.14 9.49
C GLY A 19 4.10 14.95 8.53
N PRO A 20 4.36 14.51 7.28
CA PRO A 20 3.32 14.42 6.26
C PRO A 20 2.38 13.21 6.44
N SER A 21 2.85 12.14 7.09
CA SER A 21 2.07 10.92 7.29
C SER A 21 1.03 11.06 8.40
N TRP A 22 -0.12 10.42 8.22
CA TRP A 22 -1.11 10.25 9.29
C TRP A 22 -0.64 9.23 10.35
N ASP A 23 0.29 8.34 9.99
CA ASP A 23 1.03 7.47 10.91
C ASP A 23 2.18 8.26 11.56
N ILE A 24 1.88 9.06 12.59
CA ILE A 24 2.89 9.88 13.28
C ILE A 24 3.91 8.95 13.98
N PRO A 25 5.21 9.03 13.64
CA PRO A 25 6.25 8.23 14.29
C PRO A 25 6.29 8.45 15.82
N SER A 26 6.73 7.44 16.57
CA SER A 26 6.75 7.46 18.04
C SER A 26 7.55 8.64 18.61
N HIS A 27 8.69 8.98 18.00
CA HIS A 27 9.53 10.10 18.40
C HIS A 27 8.85 11.46 18.12
N HIS A 28 8.14 11.60 16.99
CA HIS A 28 7.31 12.78 16.71
C HIS A 28 6.15 12.93 17.72
N LYS A 29 5.46 11.83 18.05
CA LYS A 29 4.43 11.82 19.11
C LYS A 29 5.01 12.28 20.46
N LYS A 30 6.24 11.85 20.79
CA LYS A 30 6.95 12.29 22.01
C LYS A 30 7.24 13.78 21.98
N HIS A 31 7.73 14.32 20.88
CA HIS A 31 7.98 15.76 20.73
C HIS A 31 6.69 16.58 20.87
N LEU A 32 5.60 16.18 20.20
CA LEU A 32 4.30 16.86 20.34
C LEU A 32 3.81 16.88 21.80
N LYS A 33 3.98 15.77 22.55
CA LYS A 33 3.63 15.71 23.97
C LYS A 33 4.47 16.68 24.81
N ILE A 34 5.78 16.73 24.60
CA ILE A 34 6.67 17.65 25.32
C ILE A 34 6.27 19.10 25.01
N THR A 35 6.08 19.42 23.73
CA THR A 35 5.72 20.77 23.30
C THR A 35 4.36 21.21 23.86
N SER A 36 3.41 20.28 24.04
CA SER A 36 2.11 20.58 24.64
C SER A 36 2.17 21.10 26.09
N LEU A 37 3.31 20.95 26.76
CA LEU A 37 3.53 21.42 28.13
C LEU A 37 4.05 22.86 28.20
N VAL A 38 4.48 23.44 27.08
CA VAL A 38 5.14 24.75 27.02
C VAL A 38 4.15 25.90 27.27
N SER A 39 3.00 25.90 26.59
CA SER A 39 1.95 26.91 26.75
C SER A 39 0.57 26.37 26.41
N SER A 40 -0.49 27.11 26.74
CA SER A 40 -1.88 26.73 26.39
C SER A 40 -2.10 26.67 24.87
N THR A 41 -1.49 27.57 24.10
CA THR A 41 -1.57 27.59 22.63
C THR A 41 -0.88 26.36 22.03
N PHE A 42 0.34 26.04 22.48
CA PHE A 42 1.03 24.82 22.09
C PHE A 42 0.22 23.59 22.50
N ARG A 43 -0.34 23.55 23.72
CA ARG A 43 -1.18 22.45 24.18
C ARG A 43 -2.34 22.18 23.23
N LYS A 44 -3.09 23.21 22.85
CA LYS A 44 -4.26 23.10 21.97
C LYS A 44 -3.88 22.52 20.61
N ILE A 45 -2.84 23.05 19.97
CA ILE A 45 -2.42 22.60 18.62
C ILE A 45 -1.76 21.22 18.68
N SER A 46 -0.92 20.96 19.68
CA SER A 46 -0.32 19.64 19.87
C SER A 46 -1.38 18.58 20.13
N GLN A 47 -2.42 18.87 20.91
CA GLN A 47 -3.54 17.95 21.12
C GLN A 47 -4.32 17.70 19.82
N GLU A 48 -4.58 18.75 19.01
CA GLU A 48 -5.21 18.58 17.69
C GLU A 48 -4.45 17.55 16.83
N PHE A 49 -3.11 17.61 16.79
CA PHE A 49 -2.30 16.64 16.06
C PHE A 49 -2.20 15.27 16.74
N LEU A 50 -2.07 15.23 18.07
CA LEU A 50 -1.96 13.97 18.82
C LEU A 50 -3.23 13.11 18.76
N PHE A 51 -4.40 13.75 18.68
CA PHE A 51 -5.71 13.10 18.63
C PHE A 51 -6.31 13.07 17.22
N GLU A 52 -5.54 13.45 16.19
CA GLU A 52 -6.01 13.43 14.80
C GLU A 52 -6.27 12.01 14.29
N LYS A 53 -5.53 11.03 14.82
CA LYS A 53 -5.66 9.61 14.46
C LYS A 53 -6.15 8.78 15.66
N LEU A 54 -7.21 8.02 15.43
CA LEU A 54 -7.70 6.98 16.33
C LEU A 54 -7.24 5.61 15.83
N GLU A 55 -6.39 4.93 16.59
CA GLU A 55 -5.97 3.55 16.35
C GLU A 55 -6.63 2.65 17.38
N LEU A 56 -7.42 1.69 16.92
CA LEU A 56 -8.08 0.70 17.74
C LEU A 56 -7.76 -0.69 17.20
N GLY A 57 -7.39 -1.59 18.10
CA GLY A 57 -6.94 -2.92 17.76
C GLY A 57 -6.25 -3.57 18.93
N LEU A 58 -5.97 -4.87 18.86
CA LEU A 58 -5.51 -5.60 20.03
C LEU A 58 -4.24 -4.99 20.65
N MET A 59 -4.35 -4.62 21.93
CA MET A 59 -3.22 -4.15 22.72
C MET A 59 -2.34 -5.36 23.04
N PRO A 60 -1.05 -5.39 22.63
CA PRO A 60 -0.17 -6.54 22.84
C PRO A 60 -0.06 -7.00 24.30
N ARG A 61 -0.32 -6.08 25.24
CA ARG A 61 -0.20 -6.30 26.69
C ARG A 61 -1.40 -7.02 27.30
N CYS A 62 -2.57 -7.06 26.65
CA CYS A 62 -3.76 -7.72 27.19
C CYS A 62 -3.71 -9.26 27.11
N LEU A 63 -2.74 -9.82 26.38
CA LEU A 63 -2.58 -11.27 26.25
C LEU A 63 -2.00 -11.94 27.50
N GLN A 64 -1.48 -11.17 28.46
CA GLN A 64 -0.74 -11.72 29.60
C GLN A 64 -1.62 -12.07 30.80
N HIS A 65 -2.88 -11.61 30.87
CA HIS A 65 -3.75 -11.83 32.03
C HIS A 65 -5.09 -12.43 31.61
N PRO A 66 -5.25 -13.76 31.68
CA PRO A 66 -6.52 -14.43 31.45
C PRO A 66 -7.56 -13.88 32.44
N GLY A 67 -8.60 -13.22 31.94
CA GLY A 67 -9.71 -12.69 32.74
C GLY A 67 -9.90 -11.17 32.75
N HIS A 68 -8.97 -10.40 32.16
CA HIS A 68 -9.17 -8.96 31.92
C HIS A 68 -9.30 -8.68 30.42
N ASP A 69 -10.46 -9.01 29.86
CA ASP A 69 -10.85 -8.54 28.53
C ASP A 69 -11.08 -7.02 28.62
N ILE A 70 -10.02 -6.22 28.43
CA ILE A 70 -10.15 -4.77 28.34
C ILE A 70 -10.66 -4.44 26.94
N TYR A 71 -11.98 -4.48 26.77
CA TYR A 71 -12.68 -3.88 25.64
C TYR A 71 -12.32 -2.40 25.54
N GLN A 72 -12.01 -1.93 24.32
CA GLN A 72 -11.51 -0.57 24.11
C GLN A 72 -12.63 0.45 24.03
N GLY A 73 -13.84 0.02 23.65
CA GLY A 73 -15.03 0.83 23.52
C GLY A 73 -15.38 1.53 24.83
N ALA A 74 -15.44 0.81 25.95
CA ALA A 74 -15.75 1.39 27.27
C ALA A 74 -14.77 2.52 27.65
N LYS A 75 -13.47 2.27 27.44
CA LYS A 75 -12.42 3.27 27.72
C LYS A 75 -12.52 4.47 26.79
N LEU A 76 -12.72 4.24 25.50
CA LEU A 76 -12.85 5.29 24.50
C LEU A 76 -14.11 6.15 24.78
N LEU A 77 -15.23 5.49 25.08
CA LEU A 77 -16.50 6.10 25.44
C LEU A 77 -16.36 6.97 26.70
N SER A 78 -15.65 6.48 27.72
CA SER A 78 -15.35 7.26 28.93
C SER A 78 -14.52 8.51 28.62
N VAL A 79 -13.50 8.39 27.77
CA VAL A 79 -12.67 9.53 27.34
C VAL A 79 -13.48 10.55 26.55
N PHE A 80 -14.32 10.11 25.60
CA PHE A 80 -15.14 11.02 24.79
C PHE A 80 -16.29 11.63 25.58
N THR A 81 -16.86 10.93 26.55
CA THR A 81 -17.84 11.50 27.48
C THR A 81 -17.20 12.59 28.36
N THR A 82 -16.00 12.32 28.90
CA THR A 82 -15.29 13.25 29.79
C THR A 82 -14.69 14.44 29.03
N SER A 83 -14.30 14.25 27.77
CA SER A 83 -13.68 15.27 26.94
C SER A 83 -14.15 15.19 25.49
N PRO A 84 -15.40 15.61 25.19
CA PRO A 84 -16.00 15.48 23.86
C PRO A 84 -15.20 16.19 22.76
N LYS A 85 -14.48 17.27 23.11
CA LYS A 85 -13.60 18.00 22.19
C LYS A 85 -12.53 17.09 21.56
N LEU A 86 -12.07 16.05 22.26
CA LEU A 86 -11.08 15.11 21.72
C LEU A 86 -11.63 14.32 20.53
N ALA A 87 -12.88 13.86 20.59
CA ALA A 87 -13.53 13.17 19.48
C ALA A 87 -13.61 14.05 18.23
N THR A 88 -13.75 15.37 18.41
CA THR A 88 -13.77 16.32 17.29
C THR A 88 -12.42 16.42 16.59
N HIS A 89 -11.29 16.09 17.22
CA HIS A 89 -9.99 16.15 16.56
C HIS A 89 -9.75 14.99 15.59
N VAL A 90 -10.46 13.87 15.75
CA VAL A 90 -10.26 12.65 14.96
C VAL A 90 -10.63 12.91 13.49
N LYS A 91 -9.66 12.63 12.61
CA LYS A 91 -9.81 12.65 11.14
C LYS A 91 -9.45 11.32 10.50
N TYR A 92 -8.64 10.52 11.17
CA TYR A 92 -8.18 9.23 10.67
C TYR A 92 -8.58 8.14 11.66
N ILE A 93 -9.24 7.09 11.17
CA ILE A 93 -9.66 5.96 11.99
C ILE A 93 -9.00 4.70 11.43
N ASP A 94 -8.31 3.95 12.28
CA ASP A 94 -7.72 2.64 11.98
C ASP A 94 -8.31 1.61 12.94
N LEU A 95 -9.22 0.80 12.43
CA LEU A 95 -9.84 -0.32 13.12
C LEU A 95 -9.17 -1.61 12.66
N ASN A 96 -8.37 -2.19 13.54
CA ASN A 96 -7.67 -3.44 13.31
C ASN A 96 -8.23 -4.55 14.20
N ASP A 97 -9.13 -5.32 13.62
CA ASP A 97 -9.67 -6.55 14.18
C ASP A 97 -8.90 -7.78 13.66
N PHE A 98 -7.68 -7.62 13.15
CA PHE A 98 -6.85 -8.75 12.73
C PHE A 98 -6.18 -9.42 13.95
N TYR A 99 -6.23 -10.75 14.01
CA TYR A 99 -5.62 -11.55 15.07
C TYR A 99 -4.87 -12.75 14.47
N PHE A 100 -3.60 -12.90 14.84
CA PHE A 100 -2.70 -13.92 14.26
C PHE A 100 -2.93 -15.34 14.78
N ASN A 101 -3.58 -15.51 15.93
CA ASN A 101 -3.72 -16.82 16.56
C ASN A 101 -5.18 -17.30 16.56
N ALA A 102 -5.47 -18.40 15.86
CA ALA A 102 -6.82 -18.84 15.51
C ALA A 102 -7.81 -19.03 16.70
N THR A 103 -7.32 -19.03 17.94
CA THR A 103 -8.10 -19.33 19.15
C THR A 103 -8.68 -18.10 19.86
N ALA A 104 -8.27 -16.87 19.56
CA ALA A 104 -8.81 -15.71 20.30
C ALA A 104 -10.12 -15.19 19.74
N LYS A 105 -10.96 -14.68 20.64
CA LYS A 105 -12.16 -13.93 20.29
C LYS A 105 -11.75 -12.58 19.69
N TRP A 106 -12.41 -12.22 18.60
CA TRP A 106 -12.25 -10.95 17.89
C TRP A 106 -12.81 -9.85 18.76
N TRP A 107 -11.97 -8.87 19.08
CA TRP A 107 -12.30 -7.89 20.11
C TRP A 107 -13.48 -7.02 19.67
N LEU A 108 -13.59 -6.71 18.38
CA LEU A 108 -14.63 -5.81 17.88
C LEU A 108 -16.03 -6.42 17.97
N SER A 109 -16.15 -7.74 17.77
CA SER A 109 -17.43 -8.46 17.91
C SER A 109 -17.91 -8.57 19.36
N ALA A 110 -16.98 -8.52 20.32
CA ALA A 110 -17.26 -8.68 21.74
C ALA A 110 -17.46 -7.34 22.47
N ASP A 111 -16.95 -6.25 21.91
CA ASP A 111 -17.01 -4.90 22.47
C ASP A 111 -18.38 -4.25 22.22
N GLN A 112 -19.22 -4.18 23.26
CA GLN A 112 -20.58 -3.62 23.16
C GLN A 112 -20.60 -2.09 23.14
N ASP A 113 -19.55 -1.43 23.63
CA ASP A 113 -19.50 0.02 23.79
C ASP A 113 -18.86 0.73 22.58
N ILE A 114 -18.19 -0.03 21.70
CA ILE A 114 -17.42 0.54 20.61
C ILE A 114 -18.28 1.33 19.62
N ALA A 115 -19.49 0.85 19.32
CA ALA A 115 -20.41 1.54 18.43
C ALA A 115 -20.78 2.92 18.97
N GLN A 116 -21.13 2.98 20.26
CA GLN A 116 -21.45 4.24 20.92
C GLN A 116 -20.25 5.18 20.99
N ALA A 117 -19.06 4.66 21.28
CA ALA A 117 -17.83 5.46 21.31
C ALA A 117 -17.52 6.10 19.94
N LEU A 118 -17.63 5.32 18.85
CA LEU A 118 -17.37 5.82 17.50
C LEU A 118 -18.39 6.88 17.05
N ARG A 119 -19.65 6.81 17.52
CA ARG A 119 -20.69 7.82 17.24
C ARG A 119 -20.37 9.23 17.78
N TYR A 120 -19.44 9.38 18.73
CA TYR A 120 -18.97 10.70 19.17
C TYR A 120 -18.12 11.42 18.11
N ILE A 121 -17.58 10.71 17.12
CA ILE A 121 -16.70 11.27 16.11
C ILE A 121 -17.56 11.93 15.02
N PRO A 122 -17.41 13.24 14.75
CA PRO A 122 -18.20 13.90 13.73
C PRO A 122 -17.83 13.39 12.32
N LEU A 123 -18.80 12.78 11.62
CA LEU A 123 -18.56 12.15 10.31
C LEU A 123 -17.90 13.09 9.30
N HIS A 124 -18.34 14.35 9.22
CA HIS A 124 -17.80 15.39 8.32
C HIS A 124 -16.33 15.76 8.56
N ARG A 125 -15.67 15.16 9.54
CA ARG A 125 -14.23 15.36 9.81
C ARG A 125 -13.37 14.15 9.42
N ILE A 126 -13.99 13.01 9.15
CA ILE A 126 -13.27 11.78 8.82
C ILE A 126 -12.76 11.90 7.38
N ILE A 127 -11.44 11.84 7.22
CA ILE A 127 -10.72 11.98 5.95
C ILE A 127 -10.21 10.62 5.46
N ALA A 128 -9.76 9.76 6.37
CA ALA A 128 -9.40 8.39 6.00
C ALA A 128 -9.90 7.37 7.01
N PHE A 129 -10.22 6.19 6.48
CA PHE A 129 -10.67 5.06 7.26
C PHE A 129 -9.94 3.80 6.82
N ARG A 130 -9.35 3.08 7.78
CA ARG A 130 -8.75 1.77 7.60
C ARG A 130 -9.54 0.76 8.42
N PHE A 131 -10.07 -0.27 7.77
CA PHE A 131 -10.75 -1.38 8.41
C PHE A 131 -10.11 -2.70 8.00
N ARG A 132 -9.44 -3.34 8.96
CA ARG A 132 -8.80 -4.65 8.80
C ARG A 132 -9.52 -5.65 9.67
N SER A 133 -10.27 -6.55 9.06
CA SER A 133 -10.98 -7.64 9.74
C SER A 133 -10.87 -8.92 8.92
N PHE A 134 -10.97 -10.08 9.57
CA PHE A 134 -10.82 -11.37 8.89
C PHE A 134 -12.10 -11.79 8.16
N LYS A 135 -11.92 -12.33 6.96
CA LYS A 135 -12.87 -12.66 5.87
C LYS A 135 -14.26 -13.25 6.14
N ARG A 136 -14.67 -13.57 7.37
CA ARG A 136 -15.94 -14.29 7.64
C ARG A 136 -16.84 -13.64 8.68
N ARG A 137 -16.54 -12.40 9.06
CA ARG A 137 -16.97 -11.91 10.37
C ARG A 137 -17.63 -10.56 10.38
N TRP A 138 -17.82 -9.94 9.22
CA TRP A 138 -18.72 -8.80 9.10
C TRP A 138 -20.09 -9.12 9.71
N ASP A 139 -20.68 -10.24 9.32
CA ASP A 139 -21.97 -10.71 9.81
C ASP A 139 -21.98 -11.05 11.32
N SER A 140 -20.80 -11.21 11.94
CA SER A 140 -20.67 -11.45 13.39
C SER A 140 -20.53 -10.17 14.22
N LEU A 141 -20.33 -9.02 13.59
CA LEU A 141 -20.37 -7.73 14.28
C LEU A 141 -21.81 -7.43 14.70
N ALA A 142 -21.98 -6.82 15.88
CA ALA A 142 -23.27 -6.29 16.28
C ALA A 142 -23.78 -5.29 15.22
N GLY A 143 -25.10 -5.29 14.96
CA GLY A 143 -25.70 -4.41 13.94
C GLY A 143 -25.36 -2.93 14.15
N GLU A 144 -25.31 -2.47 15.40
CA GLU A 144 -24.89 -1.12 15.74
C GLU A 144 -23.44 -0.79 15.33
N THR A 145 -22.54 -1.77 15.45
CA THR A 145 -21.13 -1.65 15.05
C THR A 145 -21.00 -1.64 13.53
N GLN A 146 -21.76 -2.51 12.84
CA GLN A 146 -21.84 -2.47 11.37
C GLN A 146 -22.35 -1.10 10.90
N ASP A 147 -23.40 -0.59 11.53
CA ASP A 147 -24.01 0.70 11.21
C ASP A 147 -23.06 1.88 11.34
N VAL A 148 -22.29 1.94 12.43
CA VAL A 148 -21.33 3.04 12.61
C VAL A 148 -20.18 2.94 11.60
N ILE A 149 -19.72 1.73 11.26
CA ILE A 149 -18.69 1.53 10.24
C ILE A 149 -19.20 1.97 8.87
N LEU A 150 -20.43 1.57 8.49
CA LEU A 150 -21.06 2.03 7.25
C LEU A 150 -21.22 3.56 7.24
N SER A 151 -21.62 4.16 8.37
CA SER A 151 -21.76 5.62 8.50
C SER A 151 -20.43 6.36 8.32
N ILE A 152 -19.33 5.78 8.82
CA ILE A 152 -17.97 6.28 8.62
C ILE A 152 -17.61 6.22 7.12
N CYS A 153 -17.87 5.10 6.45
CA CYS A 153 -17.65 4.95 5.02
C CYS A 153 -18.47 5.95 4.19
N SER A 154 -19.69 6.26 4.62
CA SER A 154 -20.56 7.27 4.00
C SER A 154 -20.19 8.72 4.30
N SER A 155 -19.11 8.98 5.05
CA SER A 155 -18.70 10.34 5.38
C SER A 155 -18.47 11.19 4.12
N PRO A 156 -19.02 12.41 4.04
CA PRO A 156 -18.87 13.31 2.89
C PRO A 156 -17.44 13.85 2.71
N CYS A 157 -16.55 13.60 3.68
CA CYS A 157 -15.16 14.05 3.65
C CYS A 157 -14.16 12.90 3.53
N LEU A 158 -14.64 11.66 3.40
CA LEU A 158 -13.80 10.48 3.30
C LEU A 158 -13.09 10.47 1.94
N LYS A 159 -11.78 10.70 1.94
CA LYS A 159 -10.94 10.70 0.74
C LYS A 159 -10.19 9.40 0.53
N SER A 160 -9.86 8.71 1.61
CA SER A 160 -9.06 7.48 1.57
C SER A 160 -9.71 6.36 2.35
N LEU A 161 -9.82 5.19 1.72
CA LEU A 161 -10.38 3.99 2.32
C LEU A 161 -9.38 2.83 2.15
N GLU A 162 -9.10 2.14 3.24
CA GLU A 162 -8.31 0.91 3.25
C GLU A 162 -9.13 -0.21 3.85
N VAL A 163 -9.42 -1.26 3.07
CA VAL A 163 -10.32 -2.35 3.47
C VAL A 163 -9.80 -3.71 3.05
N ASP A 164 -10.31 -4.74 3.69
CA ASP A 164 -10.17 -6.11 3.20
C ASP A 164 -10.99 -6.31 1.91
N GLY A 165 -10.54 -7.14 0.97
CA GLY A 165 -11.26 -7.44 -0.28
C GLY A 165 -12.65 -8.05 -0.05
N THR A 166 -12.86 -8.74 1.07
CA THR A 166 -14.19 -9.23 1.47
C THR A 166 -15.18 -8.11 1.81
N PHE A 167 -14.68 -6.90 2.03
CA PHE A 167 -15.48 -5.75 2.45
C PHE A 167 -15.75 -4.77 1.30
N LEU A 168 -15.44 -5.11 0.05
CA LEU A 168 -15.61 -4.20 -1.08
C LEU A 168 -17.06 -3.78 -1.36
N LYS A 169 -18.05 -4.57 -0.93
CA LYS A 169 -19.47 -4.15 -1.01
C LYS A 169 -19.76 -2.88 -0.19
N VAL A 170 -18.88 -2.47 0.73
CA VAL A 170 -19.01 -1.18 1.44
C VAL A 170 -18.86 0.02 0.51
N LEU A 171 -18.27 -0.17 -0.68
CA LEU A 171 -18.10 0.90 -1.66
C LEU A 171 -19.45 1.50 -2.09
N ASP A 172 -20.53 0.72 -2.04
CA ASP A 172 -21.90 1.20 -2.31
C ASP A 172 -22.37 2.28 -1.31
N ALA A 173 -21.83 2.26 -0.10
CA ALA A 173 -22.12 3.25 0.94
C ALA A 173 -21.19 4.48 0.88
N CYS A 174 -20.07 4.41 0.13
CA CYS A 174 -19.00 5.39 0.18
C CYS A 174 -19.33 6.70 -0.55
N SER A 175 -18.91 7.83 0.03
CA SER A 175 -19.04 9.16 -0.58
C SER A 175 -18.30 9.31 -1.90
N PRO A 176 -18.76 10.16 -2.85
CA PRO A 176 -18.03 10.45 -4.08
C PRO A 176 -16.76 11.27 -3.84
N SER A 177 -16.52 11.69 -2.59
CA SER A 177 -15.25 12.29 -2.15
C SER A 177 -14.11 11.28 -2.07
N LEU A 178 -14.41 9.97 -2.05
CA LEU A 178 -13.42 8.90 -2.03
C LEU A 178 -12.63 8.87 -3.35
N ASN A 179 -11.31 9.05 -3.24
CA ASN A 179 -10.40 9.06 -4.40
C ASN A 179 -9.14 8.19 -4.22
N ASP A 180 -8.88 7.67 -3.02
CA ASP A 180 -7.79 6.73 -2.73
C ASP A 180 -8.37 5.45 -2.11
N LEU A 181 -8.29 4.34 -2.84
CA LEU A 181 -8.78 3.04 -2.39
C LEU A 181 -7.62 2.05 -2.28
N LYS A 182 -7.49 1.42 -1.10
CA LYS A 182 -6.57 0.31 -0.86
C LYS A 182 -7.34 -0.93 -0.46
N VAL A 183 -7.06 -2.03 -1.15
CA VAL A 183 -7.72 -3.31 -0.96
C VAL A 183 -6.67 -4.34 -0.57
N TYR A 184 -6.88 -5.00 0.56
CA TYR A 184 -6.03 -6.08 1.04
C TYR A 184 -6.80 -7.38 1.01
N GLU A 185 -6.34 -8.38 0.28
CA GLU A 185 -6.96 -9.70 0.25
C GLU A 185 -6.03 -10.70 0.95
N PRO A 186 -6.29 -11.05 2.22
CA PRO A 186 -5.60 -12.15 2.88
C PRO A 186 -5.99 -13.48 2.24
N ASP A 187 -5.28 -14.56 2.54
CA ASP A 187 -5.40 -15.82 1.80
C ASP A 187 -6.74 -16.59 1.94
N HIS A 188 -7.00 -17.43 0.93
CA HIS A 188 -7.89 -18.59 0.85
C HIS A 188 -9.32 -18.52 1.46
N GLU A 189 -10.29 -18.14 0.61
CA GLU A 189 -11.58 -18.83 0.36
C GLU A 189 -12.65 -17.87 -0.20
N PRO A 190 -13.64 -18.38 -0.97
CA PRO A 190 -14.66 -17.55 -1.63
C PRO A 190 -15.60 -16.85 -0.63
N GLN A 191 -15.76 -15.56 -0.92
CA GLN A 191 -16.74 -14.53 -0.55
C GLN A 191 -17.84 -14.86 0.49
N ILE A 192 -17.95 -13.97 1.48
CA ILE A 192 -19.20 -13.70 2.21
C ILE A 192 -20.26 -13.27 1.19
N LEU A 193 -21.41 -13.96 1.17
CA LEU A 193 -22.52 -13.67 0.25
C LEU A 193 -23.39 -12.47 0.68
N SER A 194 -23.29 -11.96 1.91
CA SER A 194 -24.38 -11.19 2.53
C SER A 194 -24.06 -9.79 3.09
N LEU A 195 -23.02 -9.07 2.65
CA LEU A 195 -23.01 -7.64 2.94
C LEU A 195 -24.09 -6.96 2.09
N VAL A 196 -25.21 -6.64 2.74
CA VAL A 196 -26.31 -5.88 2.17
C VAL A 196 -26.21 -4.45 2.70
N VAL A 197 -25.84 -3.52 1.85
CA VAL A 197 -25.97 -2.10 2.17
C VAL A 197 -27.45 -1.73 2.04
N PRO A 198 -28.10 -1.20 3.10
CA PRO A 198 -29.49 -0.76 3.02
C PRO A 198 -29.68 0.21 1.84
N GLU A 199 -30.75 0.05 1.06
CA GLU A 199 -31.00 0.89 -0.13
C GLU A 199 -30.99 2.39 0.19
N GLU A 200 -31.44 2.77 1.40
CA GLU A 200 -31.42 4.14 1.92
C GLU A 200 -30.02 4.75 2.02
N ARG A 201 -28.99 3.92 2.16
CA ARG A 201 -27.58 4.32 2.27
C ARG A 201 -26.82 4.16 0.96
N GLN A 202 -27.41 3.50 -0.03
CA GLN A 202 -26.83 3.45 -1.36
C GLN A 202 -26.82 4.87 -1.90
N GLN A 203 -25.63 5.37 -2.19
CA GLN A 203 -25.53 6.68 -2.79
C GLN A 203 -26.23 6.65 -4.14
N GLY A 204 -26.90 7.74 -4.50
CA GLY A 204 -27.66 7.85 -5.75
C GLY A 204 -26.81 7.60 -7.00
N ALA A 205 -27.22 8.10 -8.16
CA ALA A 205 -26.55 7.81 -9.44
C ALA A 205 -25.06 8.23 -9.58
N ASN A 206 -24.41 8.76 -8.52
CA ASN A 206 -23.04 9.23 -8.55
C ASN A 206 -22.05 8.06 -8.52
N LYS A 207 -21.05 8.12 -9.41
CA LYS A 207 -19.94 7.17 -9.50
C LYS A 207 -18.78 7.60 -8.62
N LEU A 208 -18.08 6.65 -8.00
CA LEU A 208 -16.82 6.88 -7.30
C LEU A 208 -15.73 7.24 -8.31
N ARG A 209 -14.95 8.28 -8.05
CA ARG A 209 -13.91 8.78 -8.96
C ARG A 209 -12.53 8.56 -8.36
N LEU A 210 -12.04 7.34 -8.50
CA LEU A 210 -10.75 6.95 -7.93
C LEU A 210 -9.60 7.60 -8.71
N GLU A 211 -8.67 8.21 -7.98
CA GLU A 211 -7.38 8.68 -8.52
C GLU A 211 -6.24 7.73 -8.14
N ARG A 212 -6.38 6.98 -7.04
CA ARG A 212 -5.38 6.03 -6.55
C ARG A 212 -6.06 4.71 -6.20
N LEU A 213 -5.52 3.62 -6.72
CA LEU A 213 -5.96 2.26 -6.43
C LEU A 213 -4.77 1.38 -6.09
N GLU A 214 -4.81 0.75 -4.93
CA GLU A 214 -3.83 -0.24 -4.50
C GLU A 214 -4.55 -1.55 -4.20
N ILE A 215 -4.24 -2.61 -4.95
CA ILE A 215 -4.79 -3.95 -4.74
C ILE A 215 -3.64 -4.84 -4.31
N ASN A 216 -3.66 -5.25 -3.05
CA ASN A 216 -2.68 -6.16 -2.45
C ASN A 216 -3.35 -7.51 -2.20
N SER A 217 -3.24 -8.43 -3.15
CA SER A 217 -3.77 -9.78 -2.99
C SER A 217 -2.65 -10.81 -2.99
N LEU A 218 -2.57 -11.58 -1.90
CA LEU A 218 -1.76 -12.80 -1.84
C LEU A 218 -2.50 -13.99 -2.47
N SER A 219 -3.82 -13.84 -2.61
CA SER A 219 -4.76 -14.86 -3.07
C SER A 219 -5.25 -14.54 -4.51
N PRO A 220 -6.23 -15.27 -5.07
CA PRO A 220 -6.81 -14.92 -6.38
C PRO A 220 -7.30 -13.47 -6.43
N VAL A 221 -6.60 -12.62 -7.20
CA VAL A 221 -6.91 -11.19 -7.43
C VAL A 221 -8.30 -10.98 -8.06
N ARG A 222 -8.94 -12.07 -8.52
CA ARG A 222 -10.26 -12.07 -9.15
C ARG A 222 -11.29 -11.27 -8.36
N GLY A 223 -11.31 -11.37 -7.03
CA GLY A 223 -12.30 -10.64 -6.22
C GLY A 223 -12.24 -9.13 -6.44
N ALA A 224 -11.14 -8.51 -6.03
CA ALA A 224 -11.03 -7.06 -6.04
C ALA A 224 -11.09 -6.40 -7.42
N ILE A 225 -10.37 -6.94 -8.40
CA ILE A 225 -10.33 -6.32 -9.74
C ILE A 225 -11.68 -6.46 -10.43
N HIS A 226 -12.33 -7.62 -10.36
CA HIS A 226 -13.66 -7.77 -10.96
C HIS A 226 -14.68 -6.87 -10.27
N THR A 227 -14.63 -6.71 -8.94
CA THR A 227 -15.50 -5.75 -8.24
C THR A 227 -15.26 -4.32 -8.71
N VAL A 228 -14.02 -3.90 -8.91
CA VAL A 228 -13.70 -2.56 -9.43
C VAL A 228 -14.18 -2.36 -10.87
N LEU A 229 -14.08 -3.40 -11.70
CA LEU A 229 -14.48 -3.37 -13.12
C LEU A 229 -15.99 -3.53 -13.34
N ASP A 230 -16.69 -4.15 -12.39
CA ASP A 230 -18.11 -4.40 -12.48
C ASP A 230 -18.89 -3.06 -12.49
N PRO A 231 -19.65 -2.77 -13.57
CA PRO A 231 -20.41 -1.53 -13.69
C PRO A 231 -21.44 -1.32 -12.57
N SER A 232 -21.89 -2.40 -11.91
CA SER A 232 -22.85 -2.34 -10.80
C SER A 232 -22.28 -1.63 -9.57
N ASN A 233 -20.96 -1.70 -9.34
CA ASN A 233 -20.28 -1.06 -8.21
C ASN A 233 -19.99 0.44 -8.44
N ARG A 234 -20.36 0.99 -9.61
CA ARG A 234 -20.31 2.43 -9.93
C ARG A 234 -18.93 3.07 -9.72
N ILE A 235 -17.85 2.34 -9.97
CA ILE A 235 -16.48 2.87 -9.87
C ILE A 235 -16.02 3.36 -11.24
N GLU A 236 -15.68 4.65 -11.34
CA GLU A 236 -15.08 5.27 -12.52
C GLU A 236 -13.56 5.18 -12.41
N THR A 237 -12.96 4.27 -13.18
CA THR A 237 -11.50 4.02 -13.22
C THR A 237 -10.76 4.89 -14.25
N SER A 238 -11.48 5.62 -15.10
CA SER A 238 -10.92 6.49 -16.16
C SER A 238 -10.06 7.65 -15.64
N ARG A 239 -10.10 7.92 -14.33
CA ARG A 239 -9.33 8.98 -13.67
C ARG A 239 -8.18 8.47 -12.81
N LEU A 240 -7.92 7.16 -12.81
CA LEU A 240 -6.84 6.56 -12.02
C LEU A 240 -5.49 7.09 -12.50
N LYS A 241 -4.79 7.81 -11.62
CA LYS A 241 -3.43 8.32 -11.83
C LYS A 241 -2.37 7.37 -11.29
N LEU A 242 -2.69 6.67 -10.20
CA LEU A 242 -1.80 5.71 -9.57
C LEU A 242 -2.49 4.36 -9.41
N LEU A 243 -1.86 3.33 -9.94
CA LEU A 243 -2.28 1.95 -9.80
C LEU A 243 -1.13 1.14 -9.20
N THR A 244 -1.43 0.38 -8.15
CA THR A 244 -0.52 -0.61 -7.58
C THR A 244 -1.26 -1.94 -7.54
N ILE A 245 -0.70 -2.96 -8.16
CA ILE A 245 -1.27 -4.31 -8.12
C ILE A 245 -0.20 -5.26 -7.64
N SER A 246 -0.50 -5.96 -6.54
CA SER A 246 0.29 -7.07 -6.04
C SER A 246 -0.46 -8.37 -6.29
N ALA A 247 0.14 -9.26 -7.07
CA ALA A 247 -0.44 -10.53 -7.48
C ALA A 247 0.44 -11.71 -7.02
N GLY A 248 -0.18 -12.72 -6.40
CA GLY A 248 0.44 -14.03 -6.14
C GLY A 248 0.49 -14.92 -7.40
N VAL A 249 1.33 -15.96 -7.39
CA VAL A 249 1.54 -16.88 -8.55
C VAL A 249 0.28 -17.57 -9.03
N HIS A 250 -0.55 -18.03 -8.09
CA HIS A 250 -1.42 -19.17 -8.37
C HIS A 250 -2.70 -18.81 -9.12
N HIS A 251 -3.15 -17.56 -9.08
CA HIS A 251 -4.51 -17.23 -9.52
C HIS A 251 -4.63 -15.78 -9.99
N TYR A 252 -3.68 -15.40 -10.83
CA TYR A 252 -3.64 -14.08 -11.42
C TYR A 252 -4.54 -14.02 -12.66
N ASP A 253 -5.43 -13.03 -12.72
CA ASP A 253 -6.31 -12.80 -13.87
C ASP A 253 -5.71 -11.72 -14.79
N SER A 254 -4.94 -12.18 -15.78
CA SER A 254 -4.30 -11.37 -16.82
C SER A 254 -5.27 -10.45 -17.51
N GLU A 255 -6.38 -11.03 -17.94
CA GLU A 255 -7.44 -10.35 -18.64
C GLU A 255 -8.03 -9.22 -17.78
N ALA A 256 -8.32 -9.47 -16.50
CA ALA A 256 -8.87 -8.46 -15.60
C ALA A 256 -7.91 -7.27 -15.38
N ILE A 257 -6.60 -7.48 -15.21
CA ILE A 257 -5.67 -6.32 -15.17
C ILE A 257 -5.65 -5.62 -16.52
N GLY A 258 -5.61 -6.37 -17.63
CA GLY A 258 -5.63 -5.78 -18.97
C GLY A 258 -6.82 -4.83 -19.13
N GLN A 259 -8.02 -5.28 -18.78
CA GLN A 259 -9.25 -4.48 -18.79
C GLN A 259 -9.16 -3.25 -17.86
N LEU A 260 -8.57 -3.40 -16.66
CA LEU A 260 -8.35 -2.28 -15.74
C LEU A 260 -7.34 -1.26 -16.27
N LEU A 261 -6.27 -1.70 -16.93
CA LEU A 261 -5.31 -0.82 -17.59
C LEU A 261 -5.94 -0.10 -18.78
N GLU A 262 -6.75 -0.82 -19.57
CA GLU A 262 -7.50 -0.23 -20.68
C GLU A 262 -8.45 0.87 -20.21
N SER A 263 -9.11 0.68 -19.07
CA SER A 263 -10.05 1.67 -18.54
C SER A 263 -9.38 2.95 -18.03
N CYS A 264 -8.09 2.93 -17.68
CA CYS A 264 -7.31 4.09 -17.21
C CYS A 264 -6.19 4.54 -18.15
N THR A 265 -6.26 4.12 -19.42
CA THR A 265 -5.22 4.33 -20.45
C THR A 265 -4.67 5.76 -20.53
N SER A 266 -5.54 6.77 -20.49
CA SER A 266 -5.18 8.18 -20.70
C SER A 266 -4.86 8.95 -19.42
N SER A 267 -5.09 8.36 -18.25
CA SER A 267 -4.92 9.03 -16.95
C SER A 267 -3.84 8.40 -16.08
N LEU A 268 -3.47 7.13 -16.34
CA LEU A 268 -2.52 6.41 -15.51
C LEU A 268 -1.09 6.95 -15.66
N GLU A 269 -0.66 7.73 -14.67
CA GLU A 269 0.68 8.32 -14.61
C GLU A 269 1.71 7.39 -13.97
N SER A 270 1.26 6.52 -13.07
CA SER A 270 2.12 5.71 -12.22
C SER A 270 1.56 4.29 -12.06
N PHE A 271 2.31 3.30 -12.50
CA PHE A 271 1.95 1.89 -12.32
C PHE A 271 3.02 1.12 -11.55
N ILE A 272 2.63 0.41 -10.49
CA ILE A 272 3.48 -0.54 -9.78
C ILE A 272 2.87 -1.93 -9.92
N TYR A 273 3.59 -2.84 -10.56
CA TYR A 273 3.22 -4.25 -10.67
C TYR A 273 4.12 -5.09 -9.76
N ARG A 274 3.52 -5.75 -8.76
CA ARG A 274 4.22 -6.65 -7.84
C ARG A 274 3.81 -8.09 -8.10
N LYS A 275 4.79 -8.98 -8.21
CA LYS A 275 4.57 -10.41 -8.46
C LYS A 275 5.29 -11.25 -7.41
N PHE A 276 4.55 -12.02 -6.62
CA PHE A 276 5.12 -12.88 -5.59
C PHE A 276 5.23 -14.31 -6.09
N TYR A 277 6.46 -14.84 -6.17
CA TYR A 277 6.72 -16.23 -6.54
C TYR A 277 6.96 -17.09 -5.30
N HIS A 278 5.92 -17.78 -4.82
CA HIS A 278 5.97 -18.55 -3.57
C HIS A 278 6.54 -19.97 -3.73
N ARG A 279 6.43 -20.59 -4.92
CA ARG A 279 6.99 -21.93 -5.18
C ARG A 279 7.43 -22.09 -6.65
N PRO A 280 8.64 -22.59 -6.92
CA PRO A 280 9.17 -22.81 -8.28
C PRO A 280 8.31 -23.79 -9.12
N ASP A 281 7.75 -24.81 -8.48
CA ASP A 281 7.05 -25.93 -9.14
C ASP A 281 5.76 -25.52 -9.90
N TYR A 282 5.31 -24.28 -9.73
CA TYR A 282 4.05 -23.78 -10.31
C TYR A 282 4.27 -22.67 -11.33
N LEU A 283 5.52 -22.41 -11.73
CA LEU A 283 5.83 -21.41 -12.74
C LEU A 283 5.61 -22.00 -14.13
N ASN A 284 4.40 -21.85 -14.66
CA ASN A 284 4.19 -22.04 -16.09
C ASN A 284 4.75 -20.81 -16.84
N PHE A 285 6.03 -20.84 -17.20
CA PHE A 285 6.66 -19.76 -17.98
C PHE A 285 6.11 -19.63 -19.40
N ASN A 286 5.31 -20.60 -19.84
CA ASN A 286 4.64 -20.55 -21.15
C ASN A 286 3.28 -19.84 -21.09
N ASP A 287 2.86 -19.33 -19.92
CA ASP A 287 1.62 -18.57 -19.84
C ASP A 287 1.79 -17.25 -20.60
N PRO A 288 1.00 -16.98 -21.66
CA PRO A 288 1.14 -15.80 -22.48
C PRO A 288 1.10 -14.53 -21.63
N HIS A 289 1.90 -13.54 -22.03
CA HIS A 289 2.13 -12.33 -21.24
C HIS A 289 0.83 -11.68 -20.77
N PRO A 290 0.81 -11.18 -19.52
CA PRO A 290 -0.42 -11.00 -18.77
C PRO A 290 -1.28 -9.82 -19.24
N PHE A 291 -0.71 -8.83 -19.91
CA PHE A 291 -1.38 -7.63 -20.43
C PHE A 291 -0.34 -6.80 -21.18
N GLU A 292 -0.79 -5.84 -21.99
CA GLU A 292 0.08 -4.91 -22.68
C GLU A 292 0.08 -3.52 -22.03
N LEU A 293 1.23 -2.84 -22.09
CA LEU A 293 1.39 -1.45 -21.65
C LEU A 293 1.35 -0.45 -22.83
N SER A 294 1.14 -0.94 -24.05
CA SER A 294 1.28 -0.21 -25.32
C SER A 294 0.37 1.01 -25.41
N ARG A 295 -0.78 0.95 -24.75
CA ARG A 295 -1.80 2.00 -24.79
C ARG A 295 -1.58 3.10 -23.75
N LEU A 296 -0.81 2.87 -22.69
CA LEU A 296 -0.69 3.75 -21.52
C LEU A 296 0.10 5.04 -21.83
N SER A 297 -0.55 5.97 -22.53
CA SER A 297 0.04 7.17 -23.10
C SER A 297 0.35 8.27 -22.08
N ALA A 298 -0.09 8.11 -20.83
CA ALA A 298 0.22 9.01 -19.71
C ALA A 298 1.27 8.43 -18.74
N LEU A 299 1.76 7.21 -18.97
CA LEU A 299 2.58 6.47 -17.98
C LEU A 299 3.99 7.04 -17.82
N LYS A 300 4.17 7.91 -16.83
CA LYS A 300 5.45 8.54 -16.48
C LYS A 300 6.31 7.67 -15.59
N ARG A 301 5.71 6.81 -14.76
CA ARG A 301 6.43 6.00 -13.78
C ARG A 301 5.96 4.55 -13.84
N PHE A 302 6.91 3.64 -14.06
CA PHE A 302 6.62 2.21 -14.05
C PHE A 302 7.57 1.45 -13.12
N GLY A 303 6.98 0.75 -12.15
CA GLY A 303 7.68 -0.05 -11.16
C GLY A 303 7.31 -1.51 -11.31
N CYS A 304 8.30 -2.39 -11.35
CA CYS A 304 8.10 -3.83 -11.30
C CYS A 304 8.85 -4.41 -10.10
N ILE A 305 8.10 -5.04 -9.20
CA ILE A 305 8.63 -5.68 -8.00
C ILE A 305 8.36 -7.17 -8.13
N TYR A 306 9.36 -8.02 -7.93
CA TYR A 306 9.10 -9.46 -7.88
C TYR A 306 9.87 -10.13 -6.77
N LEU A 307 9.24 -11.12 -6.15
CA LEU A 307 9.84 -11.92 -5.10
C LEU A 307 10.14 -13.31 -5.63
N ASN A 308 11.41 -13.67 -5.70
CA ASN A 308 11.86 -15.02 -5.98
C ASN A 308 12.04 -15.76 -4.65
N GLN A 309 11.17 -16.73 -4.37
CA GLN A 309 11.37 -17.69 -3.30
C GLN A 309 11.80 -19.05 -3.88
N GLY A 310 12.76 -19.68 -3.23
CA GLY A 310 13.20 -21.05 -3.54
C GLY A 310 14.53 -21.15 -4.28
N ASP A 311 15.02 -22.39 -4.38
CA ASP A 311 16.25 -22.71 -5.06
C ASP A 311 16.09 -22.53 -6.58
N THR A 312 16.60 -21.41 -7.08
CA THR A 312 16.57 -21.06 -8.51
C THR A 312 17.61 -21.80 -9.33
N THR A 313 18.44 -22.68 -8.74
CA THR A 313 19.49 -23.41 -9.46
C THR A 313 18.97 -24.28 -10.60
N SER A 314 17.70 -24.71 -10.55
CA SER A 314 17.11 -25.64 -11.51
C SER A 314 16.27 -25.00 -12.61
N ILE A 315 15.97 -23.69 -12.55
CA ILE A 315 15.06 -23.03 -13.49
C ILE A 315 15.80 -21.97 -14.33
N PRO A 316 16.04 -22.23 -15.64
CA PRO A 316 16.72 -21.29 -16.54
C PRO A 316 15.94 -20.01 -16.86
N ALA A 317 14.62 -20.01 -16.64
CA ALA A 317 13.76 -18.86 -16.87
C ALA A 317 13.68 -18.02 -15.59
N THR A 318 14.37 -16.88 -15.59
CA THR A 318 14.31 -15.96 -14.45
C THR A 318 13.04 -15.14 -14.51
N SER A 319 12.56 -14.66 -13.36
CA SER A 319 11.43 -13.72 -13.32
C SER A 319 11.65 -12.49 -14.21
N LEU A 320 12.91 -12.07 -14.39
CA LEU A 320 13.27 -11.01 -15.34
C LEU A 320 12.95 -11.37 -16.79
N SER A 321 13.25 -12.60 -17.24
CA SER A 321 12.95 -12.99 -18.63
C SER A 321 11.44 -13.03 -18.89
N ALA A 322 10.63 -13.40 -17.90
CA ALA A 322 9.17 -13.35 -18.01
C ALA A 322 8.60 -11.92 -18.09
N LEU A 323 9.34 -10.93 -17.56
CA LEU A 323 8.93 -9.53 -17.55
C LEU A 323 9.43 -8.74 -18.76
N LEU A 324 10.50 -9.19 -19.44
CA LEU A 324 11.04 -8.50 -20.61
C LEU A 324 9.97 -8.22 -21.68
N PRO A 325 9.09 -9.16 -22.06
CA PRO A 325 8.09 -8.87 -23.09
C PRO A 325 7.03 -7.86 -22.65
N LEU A 326 6.71 -7.82 -21.35
CA LEU A 326 5.88 -6.74 -20.78
C LEU A 326 6.58 -5.39 -20.96
N PHE A 327 7.89 -5.31 -20.76
CA PHE A 327 8.66 -4.08 -21.00
C PHE A 327 8.71 -3.72 -22.49
N HIS A 328 8.83 -4.71 -23.37
CA HIS A 328 8.74 -4.52 -24.81
C HIS A 328 7.35 -4.09 -25.29
N SER A 329 6.29 -4.25 -24.48
CA SER A 329 4.96 -3.76 -24.82
C SER A 329 4.79 -2.25 -24.60
N LEU A 330 5.71 -1.55 -23.93
CA LEU A 330 5.62 -0.09 -23.76
C LEU A 330 5.54 0.63 -25.11
N PRO A 331 4.84 1.78 -25.22
CA PRO A 331 4.73 2.49 -26.49
C PRO A 331 6.10 2.88 -27.08
N SER A 332 6.17 3.00 -28.41
CA SER A 332 7.38 3.40 -29.12
C SER A 332 7.79 4.86 -28.89
N LEU A 333 6.92 5.70 -28.35
CA LEU A 333 7.21 7.06 -27.89
C LEU A 333 6.66 7.19 -26.48
N SER A 334 7.28 6.49 -25.55
CA SER A 334 6.77 6.39 -24.19
C SER A 334 7.07 7.66 -23.39
N PRO A 335 6.10 8.19 -22.62
CA PRO A 335 6.31 9.32 -21.72
C PRO A 335 7.05 8.91 -20.44
N LEU A 336 7.55 7.67 -20.36
CA LEU A 336 8.19 7.12 -19.17
C LEU A 336 9.40 7.96 -18.77
N GLU A 337 9.35 8.52 -17.57
CA GLU A 337 10.42 9.29 -16.95
C GLU A 337 11.24 8.44 -15.97
N VAL A 338 10.57 7.52 -15.27
CA VAL A 338 11.18 6.71 -14.21
C VAL A 338 10.77 5.25 -14.36
N PHE A 339 11.76 4.38 -14.46
CA PHE A 339 11.58 2.94 -14.36
C PHE A 339 12.23 2.40 -13.08
N HIS A 340 11.52 1.54 -12.35
CA HIS A 340 12.05 0.89 -11.15
C HIS A 340 11.90 -0.63 -11.23
N LEU A 341 13.01 -1.34 -11.18
CA LEU A 341 13.03 -2.80 -11.01
C LEU A 341 13.44 -3.12 -9.57
N ARG A 342 12.62 -3.87 -8.84
CA ARG A 342 12.95 -4.34 -7.50
C ARG A 342 12.86 -5.87 -7.41
N PRO A 343 13.94 -6.58 -7.76
CA PRO A 343 14.00 -8.01 -7.51
C PRO A 343 14.28 -8.28 -6.03
N CYS A 344 13.48 -9.15 -5.42
CA CYS A 344 13.61 -9.58 -4.04
C CYS A 344 13.97 -11.07 -4.01
N TYR A 345 14.97 -11.46 -3.23
CA TYR A 345 15.47 -12.83 -3.13
C TYR A 345 15.46 -13.34 -1.69
N ASP A 346 15.09 -14.59 -1.50
CA ASP A 346 15.19 -15.26 -0.20
C ASP A 346 16.57 -15.91 0.05
N GLN A 347 17.39 -16.09 -0.99
CA GLN A 347 18.70 -16.73 -0.92
C GLN A 347 19.80 -15.90 -1.60
N ARG A 348 21.01 -15.91 -1.00
CA ARG A 348 22.20 -15.24 -1.56
C ARG A 348 22.67 -15.86 -2.88
N ALA A 349 22.55 -17.17 -3.04
CA ALA A 349 22.95 -17.86 -4.28
C ALA A 349 22.19 -17.31 -5.51
N SER A 350 20.89 -17.04 -5.35
CA SER A 350 20.03 -16.47 -6.39
C SER A 350 20.44 -15.05 -6.81
N LEU A 351 21.02 -14.26 -5.90
CA LEU A 351 21.60 -12.94 -6.24
C LEU A 351 22.77 -13.09 -7.19
N SER A 352 23.72 -13.95 -6.83
CA SER A 352 24.91 -14.22 -7.63
C SER A 352 24.54 -14.75 -9.01
N GLN A 353 23.56 -15.65 -9.09
CA GLN A 353 23.01 -16.14 -10.35
C GLN A 353 22.39 -15.01 -11.17
N THR A 354 21.53 -14.19 -10.57
CA THR A 354 20.91 -13.07 -11.26
C THR A 354 21.94 -12.09 -11.80
N ALA A 355 22.96 -11.75 -11.00
CA ALA A 355 24.03 -10.87 -11.43
C ALA A 355 24.89 -11.48 -12.56
N ASN A 356 24.83 -12.79 -12.78
CA ASN A 356 25.50 -13.49 -13.89
C ASN A 356 24.66 -13.57 -15.18
N LEU A 357 23.42 -13.09 -15.20
CA LEU A 357 22.52 -13.17 -16.36
C LEU A 357 22.88 -12.13 -17.44
N ALA A 358 24.11 -12.18 -17.95
CA ALA A 358 24.65 -11.18 -18.88
C ALA A 358 23.70 -10.90 -20.06
N GLY A 359 23.22 -11.96 -20.74
CA GLY A 359 22.35 -11.80 -21.91
C GLY A 359 20.98 -11.17 -21.60
N LEU A 360 20.45 -11.31 -20.40
CA LEU A 360 19.19 -10.65 -20.00
C LEU A 360 19.41 -9.20 -19.60
N TRP A 361 20.51 -8.92 -18.88
CA TRP A 361 20.89 -7.55 -18.55
C TRP A 361 21.27 -6.75 -19.79
N ASP A 362 21.94 -7.35 -20.77
CA ASP A 362 22.25 -6.70 -22.04
C ASP A 362 20.99 -6.36 -22.84
N GLN A 363 19.98 -7.25 -22.86
CA GLN A 363 18.67 -6.96 -23.46
C GLN A 363 17.94 -5.83 -22.74
N PHE A 364 17.95 -5.85 -21.41
CA PHE A 364 17.36 -4.80 -20.59
C PHE A 364 18.06 -3.44 -20.81
N ASP A 365 19.40 -3.42 -20.84
CA ASP A 365 20.22 -2.24 -21.14
C ASP A 365 19.90 -1.69 -22.53
N ALA A 366 19.80 -2.56 -23.53
CA ALA A 366 19.47 -2.18 -24.90
C ALA A 366 18.08 -1.57 -25.02
N LEU A 367 17.08 -2.13 -24.32
CA LEU A 367 15.70 -1.65 -24.34
C LEU A 367 15.59 -0.24 -23.74
N PHE A 368 16.05 -0.05 -22.50
CA PHE A 368 15.85 1.23 -21.81
C PHE A 368 16.85 2.32 -22.20
N ALA A 369 17.96 1.97 -22.86
CA ALA A 369 18.87 2.96 -23.44
C ALA A 369 18.40 3.53 -24.79
N ASP A 370 17.33 2.98 -25.38
CA ASP A 370 16.75 3.50 -26.62
C ASP A 370 16.09 4.87 -26.39
N ARG A 371 16.81 5.94 -26.77
CA ARG A 371 16.34 7.33 -26.63
C ARG A 371 15.29 7.73 -27.66
N GLN A 372 15.20 7.02 -28.79
CA GLN A 372 14.10 7.24 -29.73
C GLN A 372 12.81 6.75 -29.09
N ARG A 373 12.89 5.61 -28.39
CA ARG A 373 11.75 5.02 -27.70
C ARG A 373 11.36 5.71 -26.40
N PHE A 374 12.36 6.09 -25.61
CA PHE A 374 12.21 6.65 -24.27
C PHE A 374 12.91 8.02 -24.16
N PRO A 375 12.41 9.05 -24.86
CA PRO A 375 13.06 10.37 -24.88
C PRO A 375 13.08 11.06 -23.51
N SER A 376 12.07 10.81 -22.67
CA SER A 376 11.91 11.44 -21.36
C SER A 376 12.52 10.65 -20.19
N LEU A 377 13.08 9.46 -20.44
CA LEU A 377 13.55 8.57 -19.37
C LEU A 377 14.79 9.14 -18.69
N ARG A 378 14.62 9.61 -17.45
CA ARG A 378 15.70 10.22 -16.65
C ARG A 378 16.28 9.28 -15.61
N CYS A 379 15.56 8.22 -15.25
CA CYS A 379 16.02 7.30 -14.22
C CYS A 379 15.56 5.86 -14.49
N VAL A 380 16.54 4.95 -14.45
CA VAL A 380 16.36 3.51 -14.36
C VAL A 380 16.97 3.06 -13.05
N ARG A 381 16.13 2.76 -12.07
CA ARG A 381 16.54 2.29 -10.76
C ARG A 381 16.40 0.78 -10.66
N ILE A 382 17.42 0.13 -10.14
CA ILE A 382 17.41 -1.30 -9.82
C ILE A 382 17.73 -1.45 -8.34
N THR A 383 16.77 -1.89 -7.55
CA THR A 383 16.94 -2.09 -6.10
C THR A 383 16.83 -3.57 -5.79
N ILE A 384 17.94 -4.21 -5.45
CA ILE A 384 17.96 -5.63 -5.18
C ILE A 384 17.81 -5.84 -3.68
N SER A 385 16.74 -6.49 -3.27
CA SER A 385 16.54 -6.82 -1.86
C SER A 385 16.81 -8.30 -1.64
N TYR A 386 17.46 -8.65 -0.54
CA TYR A 386 17.59 -10.05 -0.15
C TYR A 386 17.55 -10.23 1.36
N VAL A 387 17.28 -11.47 1.79
CA VAL A 387 17.37 -11.82 3.20
C VAL A 387 18.39 -12.91 3.46
N SER A 388 19.29 -12.59 4.38
CA SER A 388 20.34 -13.45 4.88
C SER A 388 19.75 -14.49 5.84
N ARG A 389 19.11 -15.54 5.30
CA ARG A 389 18.57 -16.67 6.11
C ARG A 389 19.59 -17.76 6.39
N ASP A 390 20.75 -17.70 5.75
CA ASP A 390 21.75 -18.78 5.68
C ASP A 390 22.90 -18.61 6.68
N GLY A 391 22.72 -17.79 7.73
CA GLY A 391 23.73 -17.61 8.77
C GLY A 391 25.01 -16.93 8.30
N ALA A 392 24.93 -16.10 7.25
CA ALA A 392 26.03 -15.30 6.73
C ALA A 392 26.79 -14.54 7.81
N SER A 393 28.11 -14.42 7.65
CA SER A 393 28.86 -13.40 8.35
C SER A 393 28.46 -11.99 7.87
N GLU A 394 28.65 -10.97 8.72
CA GLU A 394 28.48 -9.57 8.30
C GLU A 394 29.46 -9.19 7.17
N GLU A 395 30.64 -9.80 7.15
CA GLU A 395 31.65 -9.61 6.11
C GLU A 395 31.16 -10.10 4.74
N ASP A 396 30.51 -11.27 4.69
CA ASP A 396 29.91 -11.75 3.46
C ASP A 396 28.82 -10.80 2.97
N ASN A 397 27.96 -10.33 3.88
CA ASN A 397 26.90 -9.39 3.52
C ASN A 397 27.48 -8.08 2.97
N ALA A 398 28.51 -7.52 3.61
CA ALA A 398 29.21 -6.34 3.14
C ALA A 398 29.84 -6.55 1.75
N ARG A 399 30.41 -7.73 1.49
CA ARG A 399 30.93 -8.10 0.17
C ARG A 399 29.82 -8.14 -0.88
N TYR A 400 28.69 -8.77 -0.60
CA TYR A 400 27.57 -8.84 -1.54
C TYR A 400 26.97 -7.46 -1.85
N LEU A 401 26.82 -6.61 -0.83
CA LEU A 401 26.37 -5.22 -1.00
C LEU A 401 27.26 -4.42 -1.96
N LYS A 402 28.55 -4.77 -2.05
CA LYS A 402 29.50 -4.12 -2.96
C LYS A 402 29.60 -4.80 -4.33
N ASP A 403 29.70 -6.12 -4.36
CA ASP A 403 30.03 -6.88 -5.57
C ASP A 403 28.82 -6.99 -6.52
N ILE A 404 27.61 -7.20 -5.99
CA ILE A 404 26.39 -7.41 -6.81
C ILE A 404 26.03 -6.16 -7.64
N PRO A 405 25.97 -4.93 -7.07
CA PRO A 405 25.69 -3.74 -7.87
C PRO A 405 26.74 -3.52 -8.96
N GLN A 406 28.03 -3.70 -8.64
CA GLN A 406 29.10 -3.53 -9.61
C GLN A 406 28.99 -4.50 -10.78
N LYS A 407 28.66 -5.76 -10.49
CA LYS A 407 28.49 -6.79 -11.50
C LYS A 407 27.31 -6.49 -12.43
N ILE A 408 26.16 -6.11 -11.89
CA ILE A 408 25.00 -5.72 -12.70
C ILE A 408 25.31 -4.46 -13.52
N LYS A 409 25.92 -3.43 -12.92
CA LYS A 409 26.39 -2.22 -13.64
C LYS A 409 27.33 -2.56 -14.80
N SER A 410 28.16 -3.61 -14.67
CA SER A 410 29.08 -4.04 -15.73
C SER A 410 28.37 -4.54 -17.00
N HIS A 411 27.11 -4.99 -16.88
CA HIS A 411 26.24 -5.36 -18.00
C HIS A 411 25.41 -4.18 -18.52
N LEU A 412 25.07 -3.21 -17.66
CA LEU A 412 24.21 -2.06 -18.00
C LEU A 412 25.02 -0.85 -18.51
N LYS A 413 25.86 -1.09 -19.52
CA LYS A 413 26.86 -0.10 -20.00
C LYS A 413 26.23 1.11 -20.65
N ARG A 414 25.14 0.95 -21.42
CA ARG A 414 24.49 2.05 -22.15
C ARG A 414 23.76 2.96 -21.18
N LEU A 415 23.00 2.39 -20.24
CA LEU A 415 22.32 3.15 -19.19
C LEU A 415 23.31 3.89 -18.27
N THR A 416 24.43 3.24 -17.93
CA THR A 416 25.53 3.87 -17.16
C THR A 416 26.13 5.05 -17.92
N ARG A 417 26.47 4.87 -19.21
CA ARG A 417 27.01 5.95 -20.06
C ARG A 417 26.03 7.11 -20.20
N ALA A 418 24.74 6.83 -20.23
CA ALA A 418 23.69 7.82 -20.31
C ALA A 418 23.44 8.57 -18.99
N GLY A 419 24.08 8.17 -17.88
CA GLY A 419 23.94 8.84 -16.58
C GLY A 419 22.59 8.64 -15.89
N ILE A 420 21.78 7.68 -16.34
CA ILE A 420 20.42 7.46 -15.83
C ILE A 420 20.27 6.19 -14.98
N LEU A 421 21.35 5.44 -14.76
CA LEU A 421 21.31 4.18 -14.01
C LEU A 421 21.60 4.39 -12.52
N ALA A 422 20.68 3.94 -11.67
CA ALA A 422 20.91 3.74 -10.24
C ALA A 422 20.78 2.25 -9.90
N VAL A 423 21.77 1.68 -9.20
CA VAL A 423 21.72 0.28 -8.74
C VAL A 423 22.12 0.22 -7.28
N ASP A 424 21.22 -0.30 -6.46
CA ASP A 424 21.34 -0.39 -5.02
C ASP A 424 21.01 -1.83 -4.56
N VAL A 425 21.64 -2.27 -3.47
CA VAL A 425 21.29 -3.54 -2.80
C VAL A 425 20.93 -3.23 -1.35
N SER A 426 19.84 -3.83 -0.86
CA SER A 426 19.33 -3.61 0.50
C SER A 426 19.19 -4.93 1.26
N LEU A 427 19.73 -4.96 2.48
CA LEU A 427 19.54 -6.01 3.48
C LEU A 427 18.24 -5.76 4.27
N ASP A 428 17.06 -5.89 3.66
CA ASP A 428 15.83 -5.93 4.47
C ASP A 428 14.56 -6.40 3.74
N TYR A 429 13.71 -7.15 4.47
CA TYR A 429 12.27 -7.30 4.17
C TYR A 429 11.42 -6.27 4.93
N SER A 430 11.96 -5.62 5.97
CA SER A 430 11.19 -4.80 6.93
C SER A 430 10.52 -3.59 6.28
N GLU A 431 11.01 -3.15 5.13
CA GLU A 431 10.32 -2.19 4.27
C GLU A 431 9.50 -2.88 3.16
N PHE A 432 8.51 -3.66 3.58
CA PHE A 432 7.24 -3.77 2.86
C PHE A 432 6.46 -2.43 2.89
N HIS A 433 7.08 -1.31 3.29
CA HIS A 433 6.63 0.03 2.95
C HIS A 433 6.91 0.29 1.46
N PHE A 434 6.05 -0.27 0.63
CA PHE A 434 6.18 -0.36 -0.82
C PHE A 434 5.73 0.91 -1.57
N GLY A 435 6.01 2.10 -1.02
CA GLY A 435 5.85 3.33 -1.77
C GLY A 435 6.83 3.38 -2.94
N TRP A 436 6.58 4.26 -3.92
CA TRP A 436 7.67 4.72 -4.79
C TRP A 436 8.83 5.12 -3.88
N PRO A 437 10.07 4.66 -4.13
CA PRO A 437 11.20 5.13 -3.34
C PRO A 437 11.17 6.65 -3.38
N SER A 438 11.11 7.28 -2.21
CA SER A 438 11.15 8.75 -2.13
C SER A 438 12.32 9.20 -2.97
N ALA A 439 12.08 10.12 -3.92
CA ALA A 439 13.08 10.64 -4.83
C ALA A 439 14.10 11.54 -4.13
N SER A 440 14.49 11.20 -2.90
CA SER A 440 15.64 11.78 -2.20
C SER A 440 16.89 11.44 -3.01
N GLY A 441 17.29 12.36 -3.89
CA GLY A 441 18.47 12.24 -4.75
C GLY A 441 18.26 12.44 -6.25
N ILE A 442 17.05 12.77 -6.74
CA ILE A 442 16.84 13.13 -8.17
C ILE A 442 16.11 14.48 -8.31
N GLU A 443 15.46 14.99 -7.26
CA GLU A 443 14.80 16.31 -7.31
C GLU A 443 15.72 17.48 -6.93
N ASP A 444 16.98 17.22 -6.54
CA ASP A 444 17.91 18.25 -6.03
C ASP A 444 19.21 18.43 -6.85
N ASP A 445 19.31 17.89 -8.08
CA ASP A 445 20.45 18.16 -9.00
C ASP A 445 20.04 18.94 -10.26
#